data_AF-W2Q1P2-F1
#
_entry.id   AF-W2Q1P2-F1
#
_cell.length_a   1.000
_cell.length_b   1.000
_cell.length_c   1.000
_cell.angle_alpha   90.00
_cell.angle_beta   90.00
_cell.angle_gamma   90.00
#
_symmetry.space_group_name_H-M   'P 1'
#
loop_
_entity.id
_entity.type
_entity.pdbx_description
1 polymer ?
#
loop_
_entity_poly.entity_id
_entity_poly.type
_entity_poly.pdbx_seq_one_letter_code
_entity_poly.pdbx_strand_id
1 'polypeptide(L)'
;MSSKKMANASATATSPPPGLDASDRPRDVVKTPIISQASTQVSFKEMQRLHAMRMELFGFGGWLASALFYVLFLVWAYVPEATLEAYGFTYFPSKHWAVAVPAMIVVTYLFSLVIYKAVNLLSTPELGSYATIVDTHTVPLPEGTTCFEDDTKATPGIGDISIFEVNRHLFSTQDKRLKEE
;
A
#
# COMPACT_ATOMS: atom_id res chain seq x y z
N MET A 1 7.45 -30.84 43.55
CA MET A 1 8.30 -31.49 42.54
C MET A 1 9.32 -30.47 42.03
N SER A 2 10.61 -30.86 42.10
CA SER A 2 11.87 -30.23 41.62
C SER A 2 11.74 -29.02 40.68
N SER A 3 12.39 -27.87 40.86
CA SER A 3 13.73 -27.47 41.36
C SER A 3 14.94 -28.07 40.62
N LYS A 4 15.59 -27.22 39.81
CA LYS A 4 17.01 -27.12 39.41
C LYS A 4 17.07 -25.81 38.59
N LYS A 5 17.72 -24.68 38.93
CA LYS A 5 18.95 -24.31 39.68
C LYS A 5 20.18 -25.14 39.34
N MET A 6 21.10 -24.53 38.58
CA MET A 6 22.57 -24.48 38.76
C MET A 6 23.09 -23.25 37.97
N ALA A 7 23.60 -22.20 38.62
CA ALA A 7 25.00 -21.96 39.07
C ALA A 7 25.88 -21.45 37.90
N ASN A 8 26.19 -20.16 37.76
CA ASN A 8 27.04 -19.25 38.56
C ASN A 8 28.55 -19.55 38.46
N ALA A 9 29.32 -18.56 37.98
CA ALA A 9 30.74 -18.40 38.26
C ALA A 9 31.17 -16.94 38.03
N SER A 10 31.17 -16.16 39.11
CA SER A 10 31.93 -14.90 39.23
C SER A 10 33.41 -15.20 39.41
N ALA A 11 34.29 -14.42 38.77
CA ALA A 11 35.72 -14.36 39.09
C ALA A 11 36.12 -12.92 39.45
N THR A 12 36.08 -12.70 40.76
CA THR A 12 36.89 -11.88 41.66
C THR A 12 37.98 -10.96 41.09
N ALA A 13 37.93 -9.71 41.54
CA ALA A 13 38.96 -8.68 41.41
C ALA A 13 40.24 -9.01 42.21
N THR A 14 41.41 -8.68 41.67
CA THR A 14 42.68 -8.60 42.41
C THR A 14 43.46 -7.40 41.89
N SER A 15 43.95 -6.58 42.81
CA SER A 15 44.68 -5.32 42.61
C SER A 15 46.23 -5.57 42.69
N PRO A 16 47.12 -4.57 42.53
CA PRO A 16 48.25 -4.62 41.59
C PRO A 16 49.64 -4.84 42.24
N PRO A 17 50.72 -4.98 41.45
CA PRO A 17 52.08 -4.65 41.88
C PRO A 17 52.61 -3.33 41.26
N PRO A 18 53.62 -2.69 41.89
CA PRO A 18 53.98 -1.30 41.70
C PRO A 18 55.08 -1.08 40.64
N GLY A 19 55.02 0.10 40.00
CA GLY A 19 56.16 0.74 39.36
C GLY A 19 56.52 0.20 37.97
N LEU A 20 56.21 1.01 36.95
CA LEU A 20 57.11 1.34 35.85
C LEU A 20 56.50 2.53 35.07
N ASP A 21 57.24 3.62 35.16
CA ASP A 21 57.19 4.93 34.51
C ASP A 21 56.32 5.07 33.24
N ALA A 22 55.47 6.11 33.28
CA ALA A 22 54.73 6.65 32.16
C ALA A 22 55.49 7.84 31.56
N SER A 23 56.46 7.62 30.68
CA SER A 23 56.99 8.70 29.83
C SER A 23 57.88 8.21 28.66
N ASP A 24 57.40 7.34 27.77
CA ASP A 24 58.01 7.28 26.42
C ASP A 24 57.15 6.57 25.36
N ARG A 25 56.19 7.28 24.76
CA ARG A 25 55.62 6.84 23.48
C ARG A 25 55.46 8.05 22.54
N PRO A 26 56.21 8.13 21.43
CA PRO A 26 56.02 9.19 20.45
C PRO A 26 54.64 9.04 19.80
N ARG A 27 53.85 10.13 19.84
CA ARG A 27 52.58 10.22 19.11
C ARG A 27 52.88 10.50 17.65
N ASP A 28 53.05 9.45 16.86
CA ASP A 28 52.96 9.57 15.40
C ASP A 28 51.54 9.99 15.05
N VAL A 29 51.39 11.24 14.60
CA VAL A 29 50.11 11.77 14.10
C VAL A 29 49.79 11.05 12.80
N VAL A 30 49.08 9.92 12.90
CA VAL A 30 48.40 9.30 11.77
C VAL A 30 47.39 10.32 11.29
N LYS A 31 47.73 11.03 10.21
CA LYS A 31 46.80 11.88 9.48
C LYS A 31 45.86 10.95 8.71
N THR A 32 44.82 10.46 9.39
CA THR A 32 43.75 9.68 8.79
C THR A 32 43.21 10.48 7.61
N PRO A 33 43.20 9.96 6.37
CA PRO A 33 42.48 10.63 5.31
C PRO A 33 41.02 10.68 5.73
N ILE A 34 40.48 11.89 5.90
CA ILE A 34 39.04 12.10 5.99
C ILE A 34 38.52 11.64 4.64
N ILE A 35 38.06 10.38 4.57
CA ILE A 35 37.18 9.93 3.51
C ILE A 35 35.93 10.78 3.72
N SER A 36 35.87 11.90 3.01
CA SER A 36 34.65 12.66 2.85
C SER A 36 33.68 11.71 2.18
N GLN A 37 32.85 11.05 2.99
CA GLN A 37 31.64 10.41 2.50
C GLN A 37 30.73 11.55 2.05
N ALA A 38 30.97 12.04 0.84
CA ALA A 38 29.99 12.80 0.10
C ALA A 38 28.79 11.87 -0.05
N SER A 39 27.81 12.02 0.84
CA SER A 39 26.49 11.45 0.63
C SER A 39 25.96 12.11 -0.63
N THR A 40 26.07 11.41 -1.75
CA THR A 40 25.43 11.83 -3.00
C THR A 40 23.93 11.75 -2.75
N GLN A 41 23.36 12.84 -2.25
CA GLN A 41 21.92 13.04 -2.14
C GLN A 41 21.40 13.09 -3.57
N VAL A 42 20.99 11.94 -4.09
CA VAL A 42 20.41 11.81 -5.42
C VAL A 42 19.14 12.67 -5.44
N SER A 43 19.09 13.66 -6.33
CA SER A 43 17.95 14.56 -6.45
C SER A 43 16.65 13.77 -6.64
N PHE A 44 15.55 14.23 -6.02
CA PHE A 44 14.23 13.59 -6.12
C PHE A 44 13.81 13.28 -7.57
N LYS A 45 14.13 14.19 -8.50
CA LYS A 45 13.85 14.00 -9.93
C LYS A 45 14.65 12.86 -10.56
N GLU A 46 15.90 12.70 -10.14
CA GLU A 46 16.75 11.58 -10.58
C GLU A 46 16.29 10.26 -9.95
N MET A 47 15.84 10.28 -8.70
CA MET A 47 15.18 9.12 -8.08
C MET A 47 13.92 8.71 -8.85
N GLN A 48 13.05 9.67 -9.23
CA GLN A 48 11.87 9.37 -10.03
C GLN A 48 12.22 8.80 -11.41
N ARG A 49 13.24 9.34 -12.09
CA ARG A 49 13.72 8.81 -13.38
C ARG A 49 14.27 7.40 -13.27
N LEU A 50 15.06 7.14 -12.24
CA LEU A 50 15.59 5.80 -11.96
C LEU A 50 14.45 4.80 -11.70
N HIS A 51 13.42 5.22 -10.96
CA HIS A 51 12.22 4.39 -10.76
C HIS A 51 11.49 4.14 -12.07
N ALA A 52 11.24 5.17 -12.87
CA ALA A 52 10.55 5.05 -14.16
C ALA A 52 11.31 4.11 -15.12
N MET A 53 12.61 4.33 -15.31
CA MET A 53 13.45 3.49 -16.17
C MET A 53 13.46 2.02 -15.71
N ARG A 54 13.53 1.79 -14.40
CA ARG A 54 13.49 0.43 -13.83
C ARG A 54 12.15 -0.25 -14.14
N MET A 55 11.04 0.47 -13.97
CA MET A 55 9.70 -0.05 -14.27
C MET A 55 9.53 -0.34 -15.76
N GLU A 56 10.08 0.49 -16.65
CA GLU A 56 10.06 0.27 -18.10
C GLU A 56 10.84 -1.00 -18.49
N LEU A 57 12.04 -1.21 -17.95
CA LEU A 57 12.84 -2.39 -18.25
C LEU A 57 12.17 -3.69 -17.75
N PHE A 58 11.64 -3.69 -16.52
CA PHE A 58 10.91 -4.84 -16.00
C PHE A 58 9.58 -5.07 -16.74
N GLY A 59 8.90 -3.99 -17.15
CA GLY A 59 7.70 -4.07 -17.96
C GLY A 59 7.96 -4.71 -19.32
N PHE A 60 9.00 -4.27 -20.02
CA PHE A 60 9.40 -4.85 -21.30
C PHE A 60 9.86 -6.31 -21.18
N GLY A 61 10.71 -6.61 -20.19
CA GLY A 61 11.16 -7.97 -19.93
C GLY A 61 10.00 -8.90 -19.56
N GLY A 62 9.08 -8.43 -18.72
CA GLY A 62 7.87 -9.15 -18.35
C GLY A 62 6.93 -9.38 -19.53
N TRP A 63 6.78 -8.40 -20.42
CA TRP A 63 5.99 -8.54 -21.65
C TRP A 63 6.58 -9.61 -22.57
N LEU A 64 7.89 -9.59 -22.81
CA LEU A 64 8.56 -10.56 -23.68
C LEU A 64 8.49 -11.98 -23.10
N ALA A 65 8.71 -12.11 -21.78
CA ALA A 65 8.55 -13.39 -21.08
C ALA A 65 7.11 -13.89 -21.15
N SER A 66 6.12 -13.03 -20.90
CA SER A 66 4.70 -13.38 -20.96
C SER A 66 4.29 -13.82 -22.37
N ALA A 67 4.77 -13.13 -23.41
CA ALA A 67 4.52 -13.48 -24.79
C ALA A 67 5.12 -14.86 -25.14
N LEU A 68 6.36 -15.12 -24.72
CA LEU A 68 7.01 -16.43 -24.90
C LEU A 68 6.22 -17.55 -24.22
N PHE A 69 5.88 -17.39 -22.93
CA PHE A 69 5.10 -18.38 -22.19
C PHE A 69 3.72 -18.59 -22.79
N TYR A 70 3.07 -17.53 -23.28
CA TYR A 70 1.79 -17.62 -23.95
C TYR A 70 1.88 -18.44 -25.24
N VAL A 71 2.88 -18.19 -26.09
CA VAL A 71 3.08 -18.99 -27.31
C VAL A 71 3.35 -20.45 -26.98
N LEU A 72 4.22 -20.73 -26.01
CA LEU A 72 4.50 -22.11 -25.55
C LEU A 72 3.24 -22.79 -25.01
N PHE A 73 2.42 -22.05 -24.25
CA PHE A 73 1.14 -22.54 -23.74
C PHE A 73 0.17 -22.87 -24.88
N LEU A 74 0.05 -22.02 -25.90
CA LEU A 74 -0.82 -22.30 -27.05
C LEU A 74 -0.35 -23.52 -27.84
N VAL A 75 0.96 -23.64 -28.09
CA VAL A 75 1.53 -24.82 -28.77
C VAL A 75 1.20 -26.09 -27.98
N TRP A 76 1.44 -26.09 -26.68
CA TRP A 76 1.09 -27.22 -25.81
C TRP A 76 -0.42 -27.50 -25.79
N ALA A 77 -1.27 -26.47 -25.77
CA ALA A 77 -2.73 -26.63 -25.71
C ALA A 77 -3.29 -27.25 -27.00
N TYR A 78 -2.86 -26.77 -28.17
CA TYR A 78 -3.43 -27.18 -29.46
C TYR A 78 -2.77 -28.39 -30.13
N VAL A 79 -1.49 -28.69 -29.87
CA VAL A 79 -0.81 -29.83 -30.51
C VAL A 79 -1.34 -31.15 -29.92
N PRO A 80 -1.82 -32.13 -30.70
CA PRO A 80 -2.36 -33.38 -30.18
C PRO A 80 -1.36 -34.18 -29.34
N GLU A 81 -1.84 -34.86 -28.30
CA GLU A 81 -1.00 -35.62 -27.36
C GLU A 81 -0.14 -36.68 -28.05
N ALA A 82 -0.70 -37.40 -29.02
CA ALA A 82 0.04 -38.38 -29.84
C ALA A 82 1.27 -37.77 -30.54
N THR A 83 1.20 -36.51 -30.95
CA THR A 83 2.35 -35.80 -31.54
C THR A 83 3.38 -35.44 -30.47
N LEU A 84 2.96 -34.98 -29.29
CA LEU A 84 3.88 -34.73 -28.18
C LEU A 84 4.61 -36.00 -27.71
N GLU A 85 3.88 -37.10 -27.60
CA GLU A 85 4.43 -38.41 -27.23
C GLU A 85 5.47 -38.91 -28.24
N ALA A 86 5.22 -38.70 -29.54
CA ALA A 86 6.18 -39.05 -30.60
C ALA A 86 7.50 -38.28 -30.49
N TYR A 87 7.48 -37.06 -29.95
CA TYR A 87 8.68 -36.26 -29.65
C TYR A 87 9.29 -36.57 -28.27
N GLY A 88 8.75 -37.53 -27.52
CA GLY A 88 9.25 -37.96 -26.22
C GLY A 88 8.69 -37.20 -25.01
N PHE A 89 7.63 -36.41 -25.21
CA PHE A 89 6.99 -35.66 -24.12
C PHE A 89 5.76 -36.39 -23.56
N THR A 90 5.97 -37.29 -22.60
CA THR A 90 4.92 -38.19 -22.07
C THR A 90 4.33 -37.79 -20.71
N TYR A 91 4.83 -36.72 -20.06
CA TYR A 91 4.52 -36.41 -18.65
C TYR A 91 3.84 -35.05 -18.43
N PHE A 92 3.11 -34.53 -19.41
CA PHE A 92 2.35 -33.29 -19.24
C PHE A 92 1.03 -33.50 -18.49
N PRO A 93 0.52 -32.47 -17.78
CA PRO A 93 -0.81 -32.55 -17.19
C PRO A 93 -1.87 -32.66 -18.29
N SER A 94 -3.06 -33.17 -17.94
CA SER A 94 -4.16 -33.32 -18.90
C SER A 94 -4.51 -31.99 -19.57
N LYS A 95 -4.82 -32.03 -20.87
CA LYS A 95 -5.16 -30.84 -21.66
C LYS A 95 -6.40 -30.08 -21.17
N HIS A 96 -7.26 -30.68 -20.34
CA HIS A 96 -8.38 -29.97 -19.74
C HIS A 96 -7.93 -28.73 -18.94
N TRP A 97 -6.70 -28.75 -18.42
CA TRP A 97 -6.11 -27.61 -17.71
C TRP A 97 -5.93 -26.37 -18.60
N ALA A 98 -5.79 -26.56 -19.92
CA ALA A 98 -5.72 -25.44 -20.87
C ALA A 98 -6.99 -24.57 -20.85
N VAL A 99 -8.15 -25.16 -20.53
CA VAL A 99 -9.43 -24.44 -20.38
C VAL A 99 -9.70 -24.09 -18.92
N ALA A 100 -9.35 -24.98 -18.00
CA ALA A 100 -9.60 -24.77 -16.58
C ALA A 100 -8.80 -23.58 -16.01
N VAL A 101 -7.54 -23.39 -16.41
CA VAL A 101 -6.71 -22.29 -15.90
C VAL A 101 -7.29 -20.92 -16.29
N PRO A 102 -7.60 -20.61 -17.57
CA PRO A 102 -8.26 -19.36 -17.93
C PRO A 102 -9.62 -19.17 -17.23
N ALA A 103 -10.43 -20.24 -17.12
CA ALA A 103 -11.72 -20.17 -16.44
C ALA A 103 -11.57 -19.83 -14.96
N MET A 104 -10.61 -20.45 -14.27
CA MET A 104 -10.30 -20.17 -12.86
C MET A 104 -9.83 -18.73 -12.67
N ILE A 105 -9.00 -18.18 -13.57
CA ILE A 105 -8.56 -16.78 -13.49
C ILE A 105 -9.77 -15.83 -13.54
N VAL A 106 -10.72 -16.05 -14.46
CA VAL A 106 -11.93 -15.22 -14.57
C VAL A 106 -12.79 -15.32 -13.31
N VAL A 107 -13.04 -16.54 -12.83
CA VAL A 107 -13.85 -16.78 -11.63
C VAL A 107 -13.18 -16.15 -10.40
N THR A 108 -11.88 -16.35 -10.22
CA THR A 108 -11.12 -15.76 -9.11
C THR A 108 -11.12 -14.23 -9.17
N TYR A 109 -11.00 -13.63 -10.35
CA TYR A 109 -11.08 -12.18 -10.53
C TYR A 109 -12.46 -11.65 -10.10
N LEU A 110 -13.55 -12.21 -10.62
CA LEU A 110 -14.91 -11.80 -10.24
C LEU A 110 -15.16 -12.01 -8.74
N PHE A 111 -14.71 -13.13 -8.18
CA PHE A 111 -14.82 -13.42 -6.76
C PHE A 111 -14.04 -12.40 -5.90
N SER A 112 -12.85 -11.99 -6.33
CA SER A 112 -12.06 -10.97 -5.64
C SER A 112 -12.76 -9.61 -5.57
N LEU A 113 -13.53 -9.23 -6.60
CA LEU A 113 -14.32 -7.99 -6.59
C LEU A 113 -15.43 -8.04 -5.54
N VAL A 114 -16.08 -9.20 -5.41
CA VAL A 114 -17.12 -9.42 -4.39
C VAL A 114 -16.51 -9.37 -2.99
N ILE A 115 -15.38 -10.04 -2.77
CA ILE A 115 -14.65 -9.98 -1.49
C ILE A 115 -14.25 -8.54 -1.18
N TYR A 116 -13.68 -7.82 -2.14
CA TYR A 116 -13.27 -6.44 -1.96
C TYR A 116 -14.45 -5.56 -1.50
N LYS A 117 -15.62 -5.72 -2.13
CA LYS A 117 -16.85 -5.02 -1.71
C LYS A 117 -17.29 -5.44 -0.31
N ALA A 118 -17.25 -6.72 0.02
CA ALA A 118 -17.62 -7.22 1.34
C ALA A 118 -16.68 -6.66 2.42
N VAL A 119 -15.37 -6.71 2.21
CA VAL A 119 -14.36 -6.17 3.13
C VAL A 119 -14.53 -4.66 3.32
N ASN A 120 -14.79 -3.92 2.25
CA ASN A 120 -15.09 -2.49 2.34
C ASN A 120 -16.34 -2.25 3.19
N LEU A 121 -17.41 -3.04 2.98
CA LEU A 121 -18.65 -2.90 3.74
C LEU A 121 -18.45 -3.24 5.23
N LEU A 122 -17.61 -4.23 5.55
CA LEU A 122 -17.20 -4.55 6.92
C LEU A 122 -16.37 -3.43 7.57
N SER A 123 -15.67 -2.63 6.77
CA SER A 123 -14.80 -1.55 7.23
C SER A 123 -15.51 -0.19 7.31
N THR A 124 -16.75 -0.10 6.80
CA THR A 124 -17.57 1.11 6.84
C THR A 124 -18.71 0.99 7.85
N PRO A 125 -19.22 2.12 8.39
CA PRO A 125 -20.45 2.12 9.17
C PRO A 125 -21.63 1.51 8.40
N GLU A 126 -22.66 1.06 9.12
CA GLU A 126 -23.90 0.56 8.52
C GLU A 126 -24.47 1.56 7.49
N LEU A 127 -25.11 1.06 6.43
CA LEU A 127 -25.61 1.88 5.31
C LEU A 127 -26.61 2.98 5.74
N GLY A 128 -27.32 2.78 6.85
CA GLY A 128 -28.25 3.76 7.41
C GLY A 128 -27.63 4.73 8.43
N SER A 129 -26.34 4.60 8.73
CA SER A 129 -25.67 5.42 9.75
C SER A 129 -25.32 6.79 9.20
N TYR A 130 -25.62 7.85 9.97
CA TYR A 130 -25.20 9.22 9.65
C TYR A 130 -23.68 9.39 9.59
N ALA A 131 -22.91 8.49 10.19
CA ALA A 131 -21.45 8.46 10.07
C ALA A 131 -20.96 8.14 8.64
N THR A 132 -21.85 7.76 7.71
CA THR A 132 -21.54 7.67 6.28
C THR A 132 -21.65 9.00 5.54
N ILE A 133 -22.34 9.98 6.15
CA ILE A 133 -22.59 11.32 5.58
C ILE A 133 -21.59 12.33 6.15
N VAL A 134 -21.20 12.17 7.43
CA VAL A 134 -20.33 13.08 8.16
C VAL A 134 -19.07 12.33 8.60
N ASP A 135 -17.90 12.91 8.35
CA ASP A 135 -16.60 12.37 8.76
C ASP A 135 -15.90 13.27 9.79
N THR A 136 -14.71 12.85 10.24
CA THR A 136 -13.89 13.62 11.20
C THR A 136 -13.41 14.97 10.65
N HIS A 137 -13.40 15.14 9.33
CA HIS A 137 -12.94 16.36 8.66
C HIS A 137 -14.09 17.29 8.25
N THR A 138 -15.33 16.92 8.56
CA THR A 138 -16.50 17.75 8.29
C THR A 138 -16.45 19.00 9.19
N VAL A 139 -16.52 20.18 8.58
CA VAL A 139 -16.45 21.47 9.27
C VAL A 139 -17.84 22.11 9.25
N PRO A 140 -18.67 21.94 10.30
CA PRO A 140 -20.01 22.52 10.30
C PRO A 140 -19.96 24.05 10.36
N LEU A 141 -20.98 24.69 9.77
CA LEU A 141 -21.19 26.14 9.98
C LEU A 141 -21.49 26.45 11.46
N PRO A 142 -21.16 27.66 11.95
CA PRO A 142 -21.53 28.11 13.29
C PRO A 142 -23.05 28.03 13.51
N GLU A 143 -23.46 27.64 14.72
CA GLU A 143 -24.87 27.53 15.09
C GLU A 143 -25.64 28.83 14.79
N GLY A 144 -26.79 28.70 14.11
CA GLY A 144 -27.63 29.82 13.74
C GLY A 144 -27.21 30.56 12.47
N THR A 145 -26.12 30.18 11.81
CA THR A 145 -25.72 30.75 10.51
C THR A 145 -26.15 29.83 9.38
N THR A 146 -26.94 30.32 8.42
CA THR A 146 -27.28 29.57 7.21
C THR A 146 -26.48 30.10 6.02
N CYS A 147 -26.20 29.24 5.04
CA CYS A 147 -25.59 29.68 3.77
C CYS A 147 -26.61 30.31 2.81
N PHE A 148 -27.88 30.38 3.21
CA PHE A 148 -29.00 30.83 2.39
C PHE A 148 -29.52 32.21 2.81
N GLU A 149 -29.23 32.65 4.03
CA GLU A 149 -29.44 34.02 4.49
C GLU A 149 -28.13 34.81 4.40
N ASP A 150 -28.17 35.94 3.70
CA ASP A 150 -27.04 36.83 3.54
C ASP A 150 -26.91 37.73 4.77
N ASP A 151 -26.38 37.16 5.85
CA ASP A 151 -26.29 37.84 7.15
C ASP A 151 -24.99 38.65 7.35
N THR A 152 -24.10 38.69 6.35
CA THR A 152 -22.82 39.40 6.45
C THR A 152 -22.63 40.49 5.40
N LYS A 153 -22.22 41.69 5.82
CA LYS A 153 -21.66 42.74 4.93
C LYS A 153 -20.30 42.37 4.29
N ALA A 154 -19.81 41.13 4.49
CA ALA A 154 -18.50 40.62 4.09
C ALA A 154 -18.63 39.15 3.62
N THR A 155 -17.54 38.51 3.18
CA THR A 155 -17.55 37.11 2.73
C THR A 155 -17.97 36.16 3.86
N PRO A 156 -19.00 35.30 3.67
CA PRO A 156 -19.45 34.37 4.70
C PRO A 156 -18.37 33.33 5.05
N GLY A 157 -18.49 32.75 6.26
CA GLY A 157 -17.60 31.68 6.71
C GLY A 157 -17.72 30.42 5.84
N ILE A 158 -16.60 29.74 5.59
CA ILE A 158 -16.59 28.48 4.83
C ILE A 158 -16.84 27.30 5.77
N GLY A 159 -17.84 26.48 5.45
CA GLY A 159 -18.20 25.29 6.20
C GLY A 159 -19.10 24.37 5.37
N ASP A 160 -19.16 23.11 5.76
CA ASP A 160 -19.98 22.08 5.17
C ASP A 160 -21.44 22.27 5.58
N ILE A 161 -22.32 22.35 4.58
CA ILE A 161 -23.76 22.52 4.77
C ILE A 161 -24.37 21.13 4.92
N SER A 162 -25.17 20.92 5.98
CA SER A 162 -25.82 19.62 6.18
C SER A 162 -26.83 19.31 5.07
N ILE A 163 -26.94 18.04 4.67
CA ILE A 163 -27.93 17.60 3.66
C ILE A 163 -29.37 17.92 4.09
N PHE A 164 -29.63 18.02 5.40
CA PHE A 164 -30.93 18.40 5.95
C PHE A 164 -31.26 19.86 5.65
N GLU A 165 -30.29 20.76 5.80
CA GLU A 165 -30.41 22.19 5.48
C GLU A 165 -30.71 22.36 3.98
N VAL A 166 -29.93 21.70 3.13
CA VAL A 166 -30.10 21.73 1.67
C VAL A 166 -31.46 21.20 1.26
N ASN A 167 -31.87 20.04 1.76
CA ASN A 167 -33.17 19.44 1.45
C ASN A 167 -34.32 20.34 1.92
N ARG A 168 -34.23 20.89 3.14
CA ARG A 168 -35.24 21.82 3.66
C ARG A 168 -35.38 23.03 2.75
N HIS A 169 -34.28 23.62 2.28
CA HIS A 169 -34.33 24.82 1.46
C HIS A 169 -34.80 24.54 0.03
N LEU A 170 -34.28 23.46 -0.60
CA LEU A 170 -34.62 23.08 -1.97
C LEU A 170 -36.10 22.67 -2.09
N PHE A 171 -36.61 21.85 -1.17
CA PHE A 171 -37.95 21.28 -1.28
C PHE A 171 -39.05 22.12 -0.62
N SER A 172 -38.74 22.98 0.36
CA SER A 172 -39.76 23.89 0.92
C SER A 172 -40.25 24.94 -0.08
N THR A 173 -39.39 25.35 -1.02
CA THR A 173 -39.73 26.32 -2.07
C THR A 173 -40.67 25.71 -3.13
N GLN A 174 -40.54 24.42 -3.40
CA GLN A 174 -41.40 23.71 -4.35
C GLN A 174 -42.82 23.52 -3.78
N ASP A 175 -42.92 23.17 -2.49
CA ASP A 175 -44.21 23.00 -1.81
C ASP A 175 -45.00 24.31 -1.68
N LYS A 176 -44.31 25.46 -1.58
CA LYS A 176 -44.96 26.78 -1.62
C LYS A 176 -45.55 27.11 -2.99
N ARG A 177 -44.80 26.85 -4.08
CA ARG A 177 -45.29 27.08 -5.45
C ARG A 177 -46.52 26.23 -5.80
N LEU A 178 -46.56 24.98 -5.34
CA LEU A 178 -47.70 24.09 -5.56
C LEU A 178 -48.97 24.49 -4.78
N LYS A 179 -48.85 25.31 -3.74
CA LYS A 179 -49.99 25.81 -2.95
C LYS A 179 -50.52 27.16 -3.46
N GLU A 180 -49.80 27.82 -4.35
CA GLU A 180 -50.16 29.11 -4.94
C GLU A 180 -50.83 28.96 -6.33
N GLU A 181 -50.82 27.74 -6.90
CA GLU A 181 -51.58 27.34 -8.09
C GLU A 181 -52.92 26.67 -7.72
#